data_AF-A0A317JU65-F1
#
_entry.id   AF-A0A317JU65-F1
#
_cell.length_a   1.000
_cell.length_b   1.000
_cell.length_c   1.000
_cell.angle_alpha   90.00
_cell.angle_beta   90.00
_cell.angle_gamma   90.00
#
_symmetry.space_group_name_H-M   'P 1'
#
loop_
_entity.id
_entity.type
_entity.pdbx_description
1 polymer ?
#
loop_
_entity_poly.entity_id
_entity_poly.type
_entity_poly.pdbx_seq_one_letter_code
_entity_poly.pdbx_strand_id
1 'polypeptide(L)'
;TNGGTAPPLYDATATQVAEAVRVGPGLMPAFPSQVLDDRQVDDLTAYVQRLRSERLDRGGNPLGRLGPLVEGVVAWLAVLGLLVAAIRWLGRRAGE
;
A
#
# COMPACT_ATOMS: atom_id res chain seq x y z
N THR A 1 10.41 -5.39 -21.08
CA THR A 1 9.39 -4.62 -20.34
C THR A 1 10.02 -3.29 -20.01
N ASN A 2 9.43 -2.15 -20.38
CA ASN A 2 10.12 -0.84 -20.27
C ASN A 2 10.18 -0.29 -18.83
N GLY A 3 10.38 -1.15 -17.83
CA GLY A 3 11.06 -0.86 -16.55
C GLY A 3 10.73 0.41 -15.75
N GLY A 4 9.54 1.01 -15.88
CA GLY A 4 9.20 2.19 -15.08
C GLY A 4 8.54 1.83 -13.75
N THR A 5 9.02 2.45 -12.67
CA THR A 5 8.37 2.42 -11.36
C THR A 5 7.45 3.63 -11.23
N ALA A 6 6.22 3.42 -10.76
CA ALA A 6 5.30 4.52 -10.51
C ALA A 6 5.87 5.46 -9.42
N PRO A 7 5.82 6.79 -9.61
CA PRO A 7 6.30 7.73 -8.61
C PRO A 7 5.40 7.71 -7.37
N PRO A 8 5.95 7.97 -6.17
CA PRO A 8 5.15 8.10 -4.96
C PRO A 8 4.23 9.32 -5.04
N LEU A 9 2.99 9.16 -4.58
CA LEU A 9 1.99 10.24 -4.56
C LEU A 9 1.91 10.97 -3.21
N TYR A 10 2.81 10.70 -2.25
CA TYR A 10 2.69 11.21 -0.88
C TYR A 10 2.68 12.75 -0.81
N ASP A 11 3.47 13.41 -1.66
CA ASP A 11 3.62 14.88 -1.67
C ASP A 11 2.93 15.56 -2.87
N ALA A 12 2.26 14.79 -3.72
CA ALA A 12 1.64 15.31 -4.94
C ALA A 12 0.37 16.12 -4.63
N THR A 13 0.25 17.34 -5.15
CA THR A 13 -0.97 18.15 -5.01
C THR A 13 -2.13 17.58 -5.82
N ALA A 14 -3.36 17.96 -5.48
CA ALA A 14 -4.54 17.57 -6.23
C ALA A 14 -4.41 17.93 -7.72
N THR A 15 -3.98 19.16 -8.00
CA THR A 15 -3.76 19.66 -9.36
C THR A 15 -2.70 18.83 -10.11
N GLN A 16 -1.59 18.49 -9.46
CA GLN A 16 -0.56 17.65 -10.08
C GLN A 16 -1.06 16.25 -10.43
N VAL A 17 -1.94 15.67 -9.61
CA VAL A 17 -2.58 14.37 -9.90
C VAL A 17 -3.51 14.50 -11.10
N ALA A 18 -4.36 15.53 -11.14
CA ALA A 18 -5.25 15.77 -12.27
C ALA A 18 -4.50 16.01 -13.58
N GLU A 19 -3.43 16.80 -13.55
CA GLU A 19 -2.55 17.05 -14.71
C GLU A 19 -1.86 15.76 -15.16
N ALA A 20 -1.34 14.95 -14.24
CA ALA A 20 -0.71 13.68 -14.57
C ALA A 20 -1.70 12.72 -15.27
N VAL A 21 -2.97 12.70 -14.83
CA VAL A 21 -4.03 11.91 -15.48
C VAL A 21 -4.31 12.40 -16.90
N ARG A 22 -4.36 13.72 -17.12
CA ARG A 22 -4.64 14.30 -18.44
C ARG A 22 -3.49 14.18 -19.42
N VAL A 23 -2.26 14.39 -18.96
CA VAL A 23 -1.06 14.46 -19.81
C VAL A 23 -0.40 13.09 -19.98
N GLY A 24 -0.43 12.23 -18.95
CA GLY A 24 0.26 10.94 -18.97
C GLY A 24 1.79 11.07 -19.00
N PRO A 25 2.44 11.56 -17.93
CA PRO A 25 3.89 11.75 -17.92
C PRO A 25 4.66 10.42 -17.92
N GLY A 26 5.77 10.37 -18.67
CA GLY A 26 6.68 9.23 -18.71
C GLY A 26 6.06 8.02 -19.39
N LEU A 27 5.83 6.94 -18.63
CA LEU A 27 5.19 5.71 -19.12
C LEU A 27 3.70 5.64 -18.77
N MET A 28 3.17 6.65 -18.09
CA MET A 28 1.75 6.71 -17.74
C MET A 28 0.94 7.03 -19.01
N PRO A 29 -0.11 6.25 -19.35
CA PRO A 29 -1.00 6.61 -20.45
C PRO A 29 -1.81 7.86 -20.11
N ALA A 30 -2.10 8.68 -21.12
CA ALA A 30 -2.98 9.83 -20.98
C ALA A 30 -4.45 9.39 -20.92
N PHE A 31 -5.24 10.02 -20.04
CA PHE A 31 -6.68 9.81 -19.91
C PHE A 31 -7.44 11.09 -20.33
N PRO A 32 -7.78 11.23 -21.63
CA PRO A 32 -8.47 12.40 -22.14
C PRO A 32 -9.92 12.49 -21.63
N SER A 33 -10.57 13.63 -21.84
CA SER A 33 -11.95 13.91 -21.39
C SER A 33 -13.01 12.93 -21.94
N GLN A 34 -12.68 12.23 -23.03
CA GLN A 34 -13.50 11.19 -23.64
C GLN A 34 -13.49 9.87 -22.82
N VAL A 35 -12.44 9.65 -22.03
CA VAL A 35 -12.26 8.44 -21.21
C VAL A 35 -12.65 8.72 -19.76
N LEU A 36 -12.21 9.85 -19.21
CA LEU A 36 -12.60 10.32 -17.88
C LEU A 36 -13.11 11.75 -18.01
N ASP A 37 -14.36 12.03 -17.65
CA ASP A 37 -14.86 13.40 -17.61
C ASP A 37 -14.17 14.21 -16.49
N ASP A 38 -14.37 15.53 -16.46
CA ASP A 38 -13.70 16.39 -15.48
C ASP A 38 -14.17 16.11 -14.05
N ARG A 39 -15.44 15.71 -13.85
CA ARG A 39 -15.95 15.35 -12.52
C ARG A 39 -15.32 14.05 -12.01
N GLN A 40 -15.12 13.08 -12.89
CA GLN A 40 -14.46 11.81 -12.58
C GLN A 40 -12.99 12.04 -12.20
N VAL A 41 -12.31 12.99 -12.85
CA VAL A 41 -10.94 13.37 -12.47
C VAL A 41 -10.91 14.09 -11.12
N ASP A 42 -11.88 14.95 -10.83
CA ASP A 42 -12.02 15.59 -9.52
C ASP A 42 -12.28 14.55 -8.41
N ASP A 43 -13.21 13.61 -8.64
CA ASP A 43 -13.52 12.52 -7.71
C ASP A 43 -12.31 11.61 -7.48
N LEU A 44 -11.58 11.26 -8.54
CA LEU A 44 -10.35 10.47 -8.46
C LEU A 44 -9.29 11.20 -7.62
N THR A 45 -9.11 12.48 -7.86
CA THR A 45 -8.14 13.30 -7.13
C THR A 45 -8.51 13.43 -5.65
N ALA A 46 -9.80 13.62 -5.36
CA ALA A 46 -10.33 13.61 -4.00
C ALA A 46 -10.12 12.26 -3.32
N TYR A 47 -10.31 11.15 -4.04
CA TYR A 47 -10.06 9.81 -3.53
C TYR A 47 -8.57 9.58 -3.20
N VAL A 48 -7.65 9.99 -4.09
CA VAL A 48 -6.21 9.91 -3.84
C VAL A 48 -5.82 10.73 -2.61
N GLN A 49 -6.35 11.95 -2.48
CA GLN A 49 -6.16 12.79 -1.29
C GLN A 49 -6.65 12.10 -0.01
N ARG A 50 -7.85 11.52 -0.07
CA ARG A 50 -8.47 10.81 1.04
C ARG A 50 -7.62 9.61 1.49
N LEU A 51 -7.08 8.84 0.55
CA LEU A 51 -6.20 7.71 0.86
C LEU A 51 -4.91 8.13 1.58
N ARG A 52 -4.46 9.37 1.39
CA ARG A 52 -3.29 9.91 2.10
C ARG A 52 -3.63 10.41 3.50
N SER A 53 -4.76 11.10 3.65
CA SER A 53 -5.12 11.74 4.91
C SER A 53 -5.79 10.77 5.89
N GLU A 54 -6.61 9.85 5.40
CA GLU A 54 -7.33 8.91 6.24
C GLU A 54 -6.50 7.63 6.43
N ARG A 55 -6.21 7.30 7.69
CA ARG A 55 -5.63 6.01 8.07
C ARG A 55 -6.70 4.92 7.99
N LEU A 56 -7.02 4.48 6.78
CA LEU A 56 -8.01 3.42 6.51
C LEU A 56 -7.48 2.01 6.82
N ASP A 57 -6.49 1.90 7.71
CA ASP A 57 -5.80 0.65 8.05
C ASP A 57 -6.64 -0.16 9.03
N ARG A 58 -7.62 -0.89 8.50
CA ARG A 58 -8.41 -1.85 9.28
C ARG A 58 -7.61 -3.14 9.46
N GLY A 59 -7.37 -3.55 10.71
CA GLY A 59 -6.67 -4.81 11.01
C GLY A 59 -5.34 -4.65 11.76
N GLY A 60 -4.95 -3.43 12.14
CA GLY A 60 -3.76 -3.18 12.96
C GLY A 60 -2.69 -2.41 12.18
N ASN A 61 -1.41 -2.74 12.42
CA ASN A 61 -0.30 -2.04 11.79
C ASN A 61 -0.18 -2.46 10.31
N PRO A 62 -0.27 -1.52 9.33
CA PRO A 62 -0.23 -1.83 7.90
C PRO A 62 1.17 -2.17 7.37
N LEU A 63 2.20 -2.22 8.22
CA LEU A 63 3.59 -2.55 7.86
C LEU A 63 4.10 -1.78 6.62
N GLY A 64 3.78 -0.47 6.57
CA GLY A 64 4.19 0.41 5.49
C GLY A 64 3.42 0.21 4.17
N ARG A 65 2.29 -0.50 4.16
CA ARG A 65 1.49 -0.81 2.96
C ARG A 65 2.30 -1.55 1.88
N LEU A 66 3.31 -2.32 2.30
CA LEU A 66 4.16 -3.12 1.42
C LEU A 66 3.42 -4.32 0.81
N GLY A 67 2.20 -4.58 1.27
CA GLY A 67 1.29 -5.56 0.71
C GLY A 67 1.38 -6.93 1.39
N PRO A 68 0.58 -7.88 0.89
CA PRO A 68 0.31 -9.14 1.59
C PRO A 68 1.54 -10.04 1.74
N LEU A 69 2.56 -9.87 0.89
CA LEU A 69 3.79 -10.66 0.98
C LEU A 69 4.58 -10.33 2.25
N VAL A 70 4.83 -9.04 2.51
CA VAL A 70 5.59 -8.61 3.69
C VAL A 70 4.80 -8.90 4.95
N GLU A 71 3.49 -8.64 4.94
CA GLU A 71 2.59 -9.00 6.04
C GLU A 71 2.64 -10.52 6.33
N GLY A 72 2.62 -11.35 5.28
CA GLY A 72 2.70 -12.81 5.41
C GLY A 72 4.03 -13.28 6.01
N VAL A 73 5.15 -12.70 5.59
CA VAL A 73 6.47 -13.02 6.16
C VAL A 73 6.54 -12.65 7.64
N VAL A 74 6.03 -11.47 8.01
CA VAL A 74 5.99 -11.03 9.41
C VAL A 74 5.10 -11.95 10.25
N ALA A 75 3.92 -12.29 9.76
CA ALA A 75 3.02 -13.21 10.43
C ALA A 75 3.67 -14.60 10.62
N TRP A 76 4.34 -15.11 9.59
CA TRP A 76 5.01 -16.41 9.64
C TRP A 76 6.16 -16.43 10.65
N LEU A 77 7.00 -15.39 10.67
CA LEU A 77 8.08 -15.25 11.65
C LEU A 77 7.54 -15.14 13.07
N ALA A 78 6.44 -14.40 13.27
CA ALA A 78 5.80 -14.26 14.58
C ALA A 78 5.25 -15.62 15.08
N VAL A 79 4.54 -16.36 14.22
CA VAL A 79 3.98 -17.68 14.56
C VAL A 79 5.09 -18.67 14.86
N LEU A 80 6.13 -18.75 14.03
CA LEU A 80 7.25 -19.66 14.27
C LEU A 80 8.04 -19.32 15.53
N GLY A 81 8.30 -18.04 15.77
CA GLY A 81 8.97 -17.59 16.99
C GLY A 81 8.18 -18.00 18.24
N LEU A 82 6.85 -17.85 18.20
CA LEU A 82 5.96 -18.25 19.28
C LEU A 82 5.96 -19.77 19.49
N LEU A 83 5.94 -20.57 18.42
CA LEU A 83 6.00 -22.03 18.50
C LEU A 83 7.33 -22.51 19.11
N VAL A 84 8.46 -21.95 18.67
CA VAL A 84 9.77 -22.30 19.24
C VAL A 84 9.85 -21.95 20.72
N ALA A 85 9.35 -20.76 21.11
CA ALA A 85 9.31 -20.34 22.52
C ALA A 85 8.43 -21.29 23.36
N ALA A 86 7.27 -21.69 22.84
CA ALA A 86 6.37 -22.63 23.51
C ALA A 86 7.03 -24.00 23.70
N ILE A 87 7.66 -24.56 22.66
CA ILE A 87 8.37 -25.84 22.74
C ILE A 87 9.48 -25.77 23.80
N ARG A 88 10.28 -24.69 23.79
CA ARG A 88 11.36 -24.51 24.78
C ARG A 88 10.81 -24.39 26.20
N TRP A 89 9.64 -23.77 26.38
CA TRP A 89 8.99 -23.62 27.69
C TRP A 89 8.38 -24.92 28.21
N LEU A 90 7.80 -25.76 27.34
CA LEU A 90 7.29 -27.08 27.74
C LEU A 90 8.44 -28.04 28.04
N GLY A 91 9.47 -28.08 27.19
CA GLY A 91 10.60 -29.00 27.37
C GLY A 91 11.35 -28.79 28.68
N ARG A 92 11.56 -27.53 29.08
CA ARG A 92 12.19 -27.20 30.37
C ARG A 92 11.33 -27.57 31.60
N ARG A 93 10.00 -27.60 31.48
CA ARG A 93 9.10 -28.01 32.56
C ARG A 93 8.96 -29.53 32.69
N ALA A 94 9.23 -30.27 31.63
CA ALA A 94 9.16 -31.74 31.64
C ALA A 94 10.44 -32.42 32.19
N GLY A 95 11.54 -31.66 32.30
CA GLY A 95 12.80 -32.12 32.89
C GLY A 95 12.98 -31.76 34.36
N GLU A 96 12.03 -31.02 34.95
CA GLU A 96 11.86 -30.83 36.40
C GLU A 96 10.85 -31.85 36.93
#